data_AF-A0A7W1VE69-F1
#
_entry.id   AF-A0A7W1VE69-F1
#
_cell.length_a   1.000
_cell.length_b   1.000
_cell.length_c   1.000
_cell.angle_alpha   90.00
_cell.angle_beta   90.00
_cell.angle_gamma   90.00
#
_symmetry.space_group_name_H-M   'P 1'
#
loop_
_entity.id
_entity.type
_entity.pdbx_description
1 polymer ?
#
loop_
_entity_poly.entity_id
_entity_poly.type
_entity_poly.pdbx_seq_one_letter_code
_entity_poly.pdbx_strand_id
1 'polypeptide(L)'
;MKEKYLNTIANLTLSGNNGKLSNKYFTEKRDMNLDNKEQGYKFSRLWLNRHLASLSKRDLEELDKRFELISDRYLKVWKYPSVEVSTDEESEEINIFDAEDPTNKKLEYAIFFDQKLEVKNTSELFAEVNKTLFELNPQSYFASDLGEKLNLTKDKNKCRSALSLNETYFIEQHLSSKEKFARIMQALTLMGLPDELFIKYASEEEIY
;
A
#
# COMPACT_ATOMS: atom_id res chain seq x y z
N MET A 1 6.39 -20.52 29.71
CA MET A 1 5.26 -21.19 29.01
C MET A 1 4.18 -20.22 28.56
N LYS A 2 3.66 -19.34 29.43
CA LYS A 2 2.54 -18.43 29.10
C LYS A 2 2.83 -17.50 27.91
N GLU A 3 4.03 -16.91 27.85
CA GLU A 3 4.40 -15.95 26.79
C GLU A 3 4.44 -16.55 25.38
N LYS A 4 5.04 -17.75 25.21
CA LYS A 4 5.19 -18.41 23.90
C LYS A 4 3.86 -18.68 23.21
N TYR A 5 2.83 -19.04 23.98
CA TYR A 5 1.52 -19.42 23.41
C TYR A 5 0.50 -18.29 23.48
N LEU A 6 0.71 -17.26 24.31
CA LEU A 6 -0.25 -16.17 24.52
C LEU A 6 -0.72 -15.56 23.20
N ASN A 7 0.24 -15.25 22.32
CA ASN A 7 0.00 -14.59 21.03
C ASN A 7 0.02 -15.59 19.87
N THR A 8 -0.61 -16.75 20.04
CA THR A 8 -0.76 -17.76 18.98
C THR A 8 -2.21 -17.89 18.55
N ILE A 9 -2.43 -18.30 17.30
CA ILE A 9 -3.78 -18.53 16.76
C ILE A 9 -4.55 -19.61 17.52
N ALA A 10 -3.84 -20.57 18.12
CA ALA A 10 -4.44 -21.58 19.02
C ALA A 10 -5.14 -20.93 20.23
N ASN A 11 -4.67 -19.78 20.68
CA ASN A 11 -5.28 -19.04 21.79
C ASN A 11 -6.42 -18.10 21.38
N LEU A 12 -6.65 -17.92 20.07
CA LEU A 12 -7.68 -17.05 19.55
C LEU A 12 -9.08 -17.61 19.85
N THR A 13 -9.92 -16.76 20.45
CA THR A 13 -11.35 -17.02 20.66
C THR A 13 -12.13 -15.74 20.37
N LEU A 14 -13.33 -15.86 19.80
CA LEU A 14 -14.21 -14.72 19.58
C LEU A 14 -15.42 -14.84 20.51
N SER A 15 -15.66 -13.85 21.37
CA SER A 15 -16.78 -13.88 22.32
C SER A 15 -17.26 -12.47 22.65
N GLY A 16 -18.58 -12.28 22.71
CA GLY A 16 -19.20 -11.07 23.28
C GLY A 16 -19.21 -11.06 24.81
N ASN A 17 -18.76 -12.14 25.46
CA ASN A 17 -18.80 -12.32 26.92
C ASN A 17 -17.42 -12.18 27.58
N ASN A 18 -16.45 -11.52 26.93
CA ASN A 18 -15.06 -11.42 27.40
C ASN A 18 -14.97 -10.92 28.86
N GLY A 19 -15.76 -9.91 29.23
CA GLY A 19 -15.79 -9.37 30.60
C GLY A 19 -16.25 -10.39 31.65
N LYS A 20 -17.20 -11.26 31.32
CA LYS A 20 -17.70 -12.31 32.23
C LYS A 20 -16.74 -13.50 32.32
N LEU A 21 -16.13 -13.87 31.19
CA LEU A 21 -15.15 -14.95 31.12
C LEU A 21 -13.86 -14.61 31.89
N SER A 22 -13.37 -13.37 31.78
CA SER A 22 -12.26 -12.80 32.58
C SER A 22 -11.05 -13.75 32.73
N ASN A 23 -10.37 -13.77 33.87
CA ASN A 23 -9.24 -14.64 34.20
C ASN A 23 -9.64 -15.98 34.85
N LYS A 24 -10.85 -16.48 34.56
CA LYS A 24 -11.32 -17.77 35.06
C LYS A 24 -10.59 -18.97 34.45
N TYR A 25 -10.66 -20.11 35.12
CA TYR A 25 -10.13 -21.36 34.61
C TYR A 25 -10.85 -21.78 33.32
N PHE A 26 -10.17 -22.57 32.49
CA PHE A 26 -10.71 -22.97 31.19
C PHE A 26 -12.06 -23.68 31.30
N THR A 27 -12.21 -24.61 32.24
CA THR A 27 -13.46 -25.36 32.46
C THR A 27 -14.60 -24.44 32.88
N GLU A 28 -14.34 -23.49 33.79
CA GLU A 28 -15.33 -22.45 34.14
C GLU A 28 -15.75 -21.61 32.94
N LYS A 29 -14.80 -21.20 32.09
CA LYS A 29 -15.08 -20.43 30.87
C LYS A 29 -15.83 -21.26 29.84
N ARG A 30 -15.54 -22.55 29.73
CA ARG A 30 -16.19 -23.46 28.79
C ARG A 30 -17.66 -23.66 29.15
N ASP A 31 -17.94 -23.94 30.42
CA ASP A 31 -19.27 -24.35 30.89
C ASP A 31 -20.12 -23.19 31.43
N MET A 32 -19.62 -21.95 31.40
CA MET A 32 -20.30 -20.78 31.97
C MET A 32 -21.74 -20.64 31.46
N ASN A 33 -22.69 -20.65 32.39
CA ASN A 33 -24.10 -20.42 32.10
C ASN A 33 -24.77 -19.68 33.27
N LEU A 34 -24.37 -18.41 33.50
CA LEU A 34 -24.95 -17.61 34.58
C LEU A 34 -26.28 -17.04 34.11
N ASP A 35 -27.32 -17.18 34.92
CA ASP A 35 -28.70 -16.75 34.63
C ASP A 35 -29.27 -17.32 33.31
N ASN A 36 -28.88 -18.54 32.91
CA ASN A 36 -29.26 -19.14 31.62
C ASN A 36 -28.85 -18.32 30.38
N LYS A 37 -27.78 -17.52 30.48
CA LYS A 37 -27.30 -16.64 29.39
C LYS A 37 -26.24 -17.29 28.50
N GLU A 38 -25.97 -18.59 28.65
CA GLU A 38 -25.19 -19.38 27.71
C GLU A 38 -23.83 -18.75 27.33
N GLN A 39 -23.10 -18.23 28.31
CA GLN A 39 -21.90 -17.41 28.03
C GLN A 39 -20.66 -18.21 27.65
N GLY A 40 -20.61 -19.48 28.05
CA GLY A 40 -19.43 -20.31 27.94
C GLY A 40 -19.14 -20.77 26.52
N TYR A 41 -17.90 -21.18 26.26
CA TYR A 41 -17.50 -21.67 24.93
C TYR A 41 -18.34 -22.84 24.44
N LYS A 42 -18.90 -23.65 25.35
CA LYS A 42 -19.80 -24.77 25.04
C LYS A 42 -21.07 -24.34 24.30
N PHE A 43 -21.53 -23.12 24.54
CA PHE A 43 -22.72 -22.56 23.90
C PHE A 43 -22.39 -21.68 22.69
N SER A 44 -21.10 -21.52 22.35
CA SER A 44 -20.70 -20.66 21.25
C SER A 44 -21.05 -21.28 19.89
N ARG A 45 -21.81 -20.54 19.08
CA ARG A 45 -22.16 -20.93 17.70
C ARG A 45 -21.01 -20.70 16.70
N LEU A 46 -19.98 -19.96 17.11
CA LEU A 46 -18.85 -19.61 16.26
C LEU A 46 -17.95 -20.82 16.03
N TRP A 47 -17.63 -21.09 14.77
CA TRP A 47 -16.79 -22.23 14.39
C TRP A 47 -15.46 -22.24 15.16
N LEU A 48 -14.84 -21.05 15.32
CA LEU A 48 -13.57 -20.89 16.01
C LEU A 48 -13.58 -21.48 17.43
N ASN A 49 -14.71 -21.41 18.13
CA ASN A 49 -14.84 -21.87 19.51
C ASN A 49 -15.37 -23.30 19.65
N ARG A 50 -15.89 -23.92 18.57
CA ARG A 50 -16.51 -25.27 18.66
C ARG A 50 -15.57 -26.31 19.23
N HIS A 51 -14.29 -26.28 18.84
CA HIS A 51 -13.31 -27.22 19.36
C HIS A 51 -13.16 -27.09 20.89
N LEU A 52 -13.23 -25.88 21.45
CA LEU A 52 -13.13 -25.65 22.90
C LEU A 52 -14.33 -26.21 23.68
N ALA A 53 -15.50 -26.36 23.04
CA ALA A 53 -16.72 -26.85 23.70
C ALA A 53 -16.59 -28.29 24.22
N SER A 54 -15.80 -29.13 23.53
CA SER A 54 -15.64 -30.55 23.83
C SER A 54 -14.39 -30.90 24.64
N LEU A 55 -13.44 -29.96 24.81
CA LEU A 55 -12.18 -30.23 25.48
C LEU A 55 -12.34 -30.29 26.99
N SER A 56 -11.81 -31.33 27.64
CA SER A 56 -11.78 -31.46 29.10
C SER A 56 -10.68 -30.62 29.75
N LYS A 57 -9.57 -30.39 29.03
CA LYS A 57 -8.38 -29.65 29.47
C LYS A 57 -7.83 -28.82 28.32
N ARG A 58 -6.97 -27.86 28.65
CA ARG A 58 -6.26 -26.99 27.70
C ARG A 58 -4.77 -27.04 28.01
N ASP A 59 -4.15 -28.16 27.69
CA ASP A 59 -2.70 -28.36 27.78
C ASP A 59 -2.02 -28.11 26.43
N LEU A 60 -0.70 -28.34 26.37
CA LEU A 60 0.10 -28.06 25.18
C LEU A 60 -0.34 -28.92 23.98
N GLU A 61 -0.66 -30.19 24.22
CA GLU A 61 -1.11 -31.10 23.16
C GLU A 61 -2.40 -30.60 22.50
N GLU A 62 -3.38 -30.16 23.30
CA GLU A 62 -4.63 -29.61 22.77
C GLU A 62 -4.44 -28.23 22.12
N LEU A 63 -3.46 -27.43 22.56
CA LEU A 63 -3.10 -26.19 21.89
C LEU A 63 -2.49 -26.43 20.52
N ASP A 64 -1.59 -27.41 20.38
CA ASP A 64 -0.95 -27.75 19.12
C ASP A 64 -1.98 -28.32 18.12
N LYS A 65 -2.86 -29.24 18.55
CA LYS A 65 -3.98 -29.72 17.71
C LYS A 65 -4.88 -28.59 17.24
N ARG A 66 -5.18 -27.64 18.12
CA ARG A 66 -6.00 -26.48 17.78
C ARG A 66 -5.28 -25.54 16.82
N PHE A 67 -3.96 -25.36 16.96
CA PHE A 67 -3.15 -24.58 16.03
C PHE A 67 -3.31 -25.12 14.61
N GLU A 68 -3.03 -26.41 14.41
CA GLU A 68 -3.11 -27.07 13.10
C GLU A 68 -4.52 -26.93 12.50
N LEU A 69 -5.57 -27.20 13.29
CA LEU A 69 -6.95 -27.09 12.84
C LEU A 69 -7.32 -25.69 12.31
N ILE A 70 -6.85 -24.64 12.98
CA ILE A 70 -7.16 -23.26 12.57
C ILE A 70 -6.28 -22.86 11.38
N SER A 71 -4.99 -23.18 11.41
CA SER A 71 -4.04 -22.90 10.34
C SER A 71 -4.49 -23.51 9.01
N ASP A 72 -4.86 -24.80 9.01
CA ASP A 72 -5.36 -25.51 7.84
C ASP A 72 -6.58 -24.83 7.23
N ARG A 73 -7.52 -24.39 8.07
CA ARG A 73 -8.70 -23.69 7.59
C ARG A 73 -8.33 -22.32 7.04
N TYR A 74 -7.44 -21.61 7.70
CA TYR A 74 -7.03 -20.27 7.29
C TYR A 74 -6.38 -20.31 5.90
N LEU A 75 -5.47 -21.26 5.66
CA LEU A 75 -4.81 -21.45 4.35
C LEU A 75 -5.77 -21.90 3.25
N LYS A 76 -6.83 -22.64 3.58
CA LYS A 76 -7.89 -23.02 2.61
C LYS A 76 -8.75 -21.82 2.20
N VAL A 77 -8.97 -20.90 3.13
CA VAL A 77 -9.79 -19.71 2.93
C VAL A 77 -8.95 -18.64 2.21
N TRP A 78 -7.81 -18.24 2.78
CA TRP A 78 -6.83 -17.32 2.18
C TRP A 78 -5.70 -18.08 1.51
N LYS A 79 -5.99 -18.59 0.30
CA LYS A 79 -4.95 -19.15 -0.57
C LYS A 79 -4.03 -18.02 -1.04
N TYR A 80 -2.74 -18.33 -1.14
CA TYR A 80 -1.81 -17.44 -1.81
C TYR A 80 -2.25 -17.27 -3.28
N PRO A 81 -2.30 -16.04 -3.81
CA PRO A 81 -2.66 -15.83 -5.20
C PRO A 81 -1.62 -16.49 -6.11
N SER A 82 -2.07 -17.21 -7.12
CA SER A 82 -1.19 -17.65 -8.21
C SER A 82 -0.98 -16.44 -9.12
N VAL A 83 0.16 -15.77 -8.98
CA VAL A 83 0.55 -14.67 -9.86
C VAL A 83 1.58 -15.21 -10.84
N GLU A 84 1.22 -15.22 -12.12
CA GLU A 84 2.21 -15.37 -13.18
C GLU A 84 2.93 -14.03 -13.31
N VAL A 85 4.16 -13.96 -12.82
CA VAL A 85 5.04 -12.80 -13.05
C VAL A 85 5.72 -13.04 -14.39
N SER A 86 5.35 -12.29 -15.43
CA SER A 86 6.14 -12.27 -16.66
C SER A 86 7.47 -11.60 -16.36
N THR A 87 8.54 -12.38 -16.34
CA THR A 87 9.91 -11.86 -16.38
C THR A 87 10.23 -11.50 -17.82
N ASP A 88 9.67 -10.41 -18.30
CA ASP A 88 10.18 -9.78 -19.51
C ASP A 88 11.44 -9.01 -19.08
N GLU A 89 12.61 -9.51 -19.46
CA GLU A 89 13.95 -8.94 -19.18
C GLU A 89 14.20 -7.59 -19.90
N GLU A 90 13.15 -6.88 -20.29
CA GLU A 90 13.25 -5.62 -21.04
C GLU A 90 13.24 -4.44 -20.10
N SER A 91 14.44 -4.08 -19.61
CA SER A 91 14.75 -2.94 -18.74
C SER A 91 14.03 -2.94 -17.38
N GLU A 92 14.81 -3.07 -16.30
CA GLU A 92 14.29 -2.89 -14.94
C GLU A 92 13.76 -1.46 -14.75
N GLU A 93 12.78 -1.30 -13.88
CA GLU A 93 12.31 0.00 -13.43
C GLU A 93 13.46 0.76 -12.77
N ILE A 94 13.80 1.94 -13.30
CA ILE A 94 14.92 2.74 -12.81
C ILE A 94 14.35 3.93 -12.04
N ASN A 95 14.91 4.24 -10.88
CA ASN A 95 14.57 5.47 -10.18
C ASN A 95 14.91 6.68 -11.09
N ILE A 96 14.05 7.70 -11.13
CA ILE A 96 14.26 8.84 -12.02
C ILE A 96 15.60 9.58 -11.78
N PHE A 97 16.17 9.50 -10.58
CA PHE A 97 17.46 10.10 -10.24
C PHE A 97 18.65 9.33 -10.83
N ASP A 98 18.48 8.04 -11.09
CA ASP A 98 19.49 7.17 -11.71
C ASP A 98 19.25 6.99 -13.22
N ALA A 99 18.15 7.55 -13.74
CA ALA A 99 17.79 7.43 -15.14
C ALA A 99 18.73 8.21 -16.06
N GLU A 100 18.96 7.65 -17.25
CA GLU A 100 19.71 8.31 -18.31
C GLU A 100 18.96 9.53 -18.89
N ASP A 101 19.63 10.30 -19.75
CA ASP A 101 19.01 11.45 -20.42
C ASP A 101 17.74 11.02 -21.19
N PRO A 102 16.56 11.62 -20.90
CA PRO A 102 15.30 11.21 -21.51
C PRO A 102 15.12 11.69 -22.96
N THR A 103 16.10 12.40 -23.52
CA THR A 103 16.01 12.93 -24.88
C THR A 103 15.90 11.80 -25.90
N ASN A 104 14.90 11.89 -26.78
CA ASN A 104 14.56 10.88 -27.80
C ASN A 104 14.14 9.50 -27.25
N LYS A 105 13.89 9.36 -25.94
CA LYS A 105 13.40 8.12 -25.34
C LYS A 105 11.89 8.19 -25.10
N LYS A 106 11.20 7.05 -25.29
CA LYS A 106 9.79 6.87 -24.93
C LYS A 106 9.68 6.11 -23.62
N LEU A 107 8.61 6.35 -22.88
CA LEU A 107 8.30 5.64 -21.64
C LEU A 107 7.28 4.55 -21.95
N GLU A 108 7.44 3.38 -21.35
CA GLU A 108 6.40 2.35 -21.33
C GLU A 108 5.38 2.68 -20.24
N TYR A 109 5.88 2.96 -19.03
CA TYR A 109 5.11 3.43 -17.88
C TYR A 109 6.02 4.08 -16.83
N ALA A 110 5.41 4.62 -15.78
CA ALA A 110 6.10 5.02 -14.56
C ALA A 110 5.39 4.46 -13.33
N ILE A 111 6.10 4.31 -12.22
CA ILE A 111 5.53 4.00 -10.90
C ILE A 111 5.75 5.20 -10.01
N PHE A 112 4.66 5.76 -9.48
CA PHE A 112 4.69 6.87 -8.55
C PHE A 112 3.86 6.55 -7.32
N PHE A 113 4.45 6.58 -6.12
CA PHE A 113 3.80 6.14 -4.87
C PHE A 113 3.18 4.74 -4.98
N ASP A 114 3.95 3.77 -5.49
CA ASP A 114 3.51 2.39 -5.77
C ASP A 114 2.32 2.27 -6.74
N GLN A 115 1.95 3.34 -7.45
CA GLN A 115 0.88 3.33 -8.45
C GLN A 115 1.44 3.42 -9.86
N LYS A 116 0.98 2.52 -10.74
CA LYS A 116 1.35 2.52 -12.15
C LYS A 116 0.67 3.68 -12.87
N LEU A 117 1.48 4.55 -13.48
CA LEU A 117 1.07 5.64 -14.36
C LEU A 117 1.22 5.21 -15.82
N GLU A 118 0.14 5.27 -16.58
CA GLU A 118 0.14 5.03 -18.04
C GLU A 118 0.64 6.29 -18.77
N VAL A 119 1.96 6.48 -18.81
CA VAL A 119 2.61 7.63 -19.46
C VAL A 119 3.55 7.16 -20.57
N LYS A 120 3.42 7.75 -21.75
CA LYS A 120 4.16 7.33 -22.96
C LYS A 120 5.39 8.19 -23.25
N ASN A 121 5.46 9.37 -22.63
CA ASN A 121 6.52 10.33 -22.88
C ASN A 121 6.75 11.22 -21.65
N THR A 122 7.88 11.93 -21.66
CA THR A 122 8.29 12.83 -20.56
C THR A 122 7.29 13.96 -20.30
N SER A 123 6.52 14.41 -21.29
CA SER A 123 5.55 15.51 -21.10
C SER A 123 4.32 15.05 -20.33
N GLU A 124 3.86 13.82 -20.56
CA GLU A 124 2.79 13.17 -19.81
C GLU A 124 3.25 12.87 -18.38
N LEU A 125 4.45 12.29 -18.22
CA LEU A 125 5.04 12.08 -16.90
C LEU A 125 5.13 13.38 -16.09
N PHE A 126 5.64 14.44 -16.70
CA PHE A 126 5.75 15.76 -16.06
C PHE A 126 4.38 16.30 -15.63
N ALA A 127 3.34 16.07 -16.45
CA ALA A 127 2.00 16.52 -16.14
C ALA A 127 1.41 15.78 -14.94
N GLU A 128 1.43 14.44 -14.96
CA GLU A 128 0.83 13.64 -13.91
C GLU A 128 1.57 13.80 -12.58
N VAL A 129 2.90 13.75 -12.58
CA VAL A 129 3.69 13.93 -11.35
C VAL A 129 3.43 15.30 -10.72
N ASN A 130 3.43 16.39 -11.50
CA ASN A 130 3.20 17.72 -10.92
C ASN A 130 1.77 17.93 -10.42
N LYS A 131 0.75 17.36 -11.09
CA LYS A 131 -0.63 17.40 -10.57
C LYS A 131 -0.72 16.67 -9.24
N THR A 132 -0.21 15.44 -9.17
CA THR A 132 -0.24 14.63 -7.95
C THR A 132 0.55 15.28 -6.81
N LEU A 133 1.75 15.80 -7.08
CA LEU A 133 2.53 16.52 -6.06
C LEU A 133 1.82 17.78 -5.56
N PHE A 134 1.19 18.54 -6.46
CA PHE A 134 0.43 19.73 -6.09
C PHE A 134 -0.81 19.37 -5.26
N GLU A 135 -1.53 18.32 -5.61
CA GLU A 135 -2.67 17.83 -4.82
C GLU A 135 -2.25 17.33 -3.43
N LEU A 136 -1.12 16.62 -3.34
CA LEU A 136 -0.60 16.09 -2.09
C LEU A 136 -0.21 17.20 -1.11
N ASN A 137 0.50 18.22 -1.58
CA ASN A 137 0.94 19.31 -0.73
C ASN A 137 1.12 20.63 -1.51
N PRO A 138 0.04 21.40 -1.72
CA PRO A 138 0.10 22.68 -2.41
C PRO A 138 1.03 23.68 -1.71
N GLN A 139 1.15 23.61 -0.37
CA GLN A 139 1.95 24.56 0.40
C GLN A 139 3.42 24.51 0.01
N SER A 140 3.94 23.34 -0.40
CA SER A 140 5.32 23.22 -0.86
C SER A 140 5.63 24.10 -2.07
N TYR A 141 4.64 24.35 -2.95
CA TYR A 141 4.81 25.22 -4.11
C TYR A 141 4.82 26.72 -3.76
N PHE A 142 4.31 27.11 -2.58
CA PHE A 142 4.24 28.51 -2.14
C PHE A 142 5.28 28.85 -1.06
N ALA A 143 5.61 27.88 -0.20
CA ALA A 143 6.53 28.06 0.92
C ALA A 143 8.00 27.82 0.55
N SER A 144 8.26 27.22 -0.62
CA SER A 144 9.61 26.98 -1.14
C SER A 144 9.83 27.72 -2.47
N ASP A 145 11.05 27.62 -3.01
CA ASP A 145 11.39 28.15 -4.33
C ASP A 145 10.81 27.32 -5.50
N LEU A 146 10.06 26.25 -5.21
CA LEU A 146 9.48 25.37 -6.22
C LEU A 146 8.50 26.09 -7.15
N GLY A 147 7.65 26.97 -6.62
CA GLY A 147 6.70 27.75 -7.41
C GLY A 147 7.39 28.67 -8.40
N GLU A 148 8.48 29.33 -8.00
CA GLU A 148 9.28 30.17 -8.89
C GLU A 148 10.00 29.33 -9.94
N LYS A 149 10.61 28.21 -9.54
CA LYS A 149 11.30 27.29 -10.46
C LYS A 149 10.35 26.75 -11.52
N LEU A 150 9.10 26.43 -11.18
CA LEU A 150 8.11 25.89 -12.10
C LEU A 150 7.30 26.97 -12.85
N ASN A 151 7.59 28.25 -12.64
CA ASN A 151 6.81 29.38 -13.17
C ASN A 151 5.31 29.26 -12.85
N LEU A 152 4.99 28.96 -11.59
CA LEU A 152 3.61 28.86 -11.11
C LEU A 152 2.87 30.18 -11.30
N THR A 153 1.73 30.14 -11.99
CA THR A 153 0.92 31.32 -12.31
C THR A 153 -0.57 31.01 -12.21
N LYS A 154 -1.36 32.05 -11.95
CA LYS A 154 -2.84 32.00 -12.06
C LYS A 154 -3.33 32.41 -13.45
N ASP A 155 -2.44 33.01 -14.24
CA ASP A 155 -2.75 33.50 -15.59
C ASP A 155 -2.09 32.59 -16.62
N LYS A 156 -2.93 31.83 -17.33
CA LYS A 156 -2.54 30.90 -18.39
C LYS A 156 -1.71 31.55 -19.49
N ASN A 157 -1.92 32.84 -19.77
CA ASN A 157 -1.27 33.56 -20.87
C ASN A 157 0.20 33.91 -20.57
N LYS A 158 0.63 33.77 -19.31
CA LYS A 158 2.04 33.97 -18.93
C LYS A 158 2.93 32.78 -19.27
N CYS A 159 2.33 31.61 -19.51
CA CYS A 159 3.07 30.44 -19.96
C CYS A 159 3.06 30.39 -21.49
N ARG A 160 4.18 30.00 -22.08
CA ARG A 160 4.24 29.64 -23.50
C ARG A 160 3.42 28.39 -23.80
N SER A 161 3.44 27.42 -22.89
CA SER A 161 2.51 26.29 -22.86
C SER A 161 2.10 26.00 -21.42
N ALA A 162 0.84 26.23 -21.09
CA ALA A 162 0.36 26.09 -19.72
C ALA A 162 -0.11 24.66 -19.43
N LEU A 163 0.44 24.04 -18.38
CA LEU A 163 -0.08 22.83 -17.75
C LEU A 163 -0.95 23.22 -16.55
N SER A 164 -2.20 22.76 -16.53
CA SER A 164 -3.12 22.96 -15.38
C SER A 164 -2.76 21.99 -14.25
N LEU A 165 -2.46 22.53 -13.07
CA LEU A 165 -2.34 21.72 -11.85
C LEU A 165 -3.71 21.53 -11.19
N ASN A 166 -4.53 22.58 -11.21
CA ASN A 166 -5.94 22.54 -10.82
C ASN A 166 -6.72 23.63 -11.60
N GLU A 167 -7.91 24.01 -11.13
CA GLU A 167 -8.74 25.07 -11.76
C GLU A 167 -8.12 26.47 -11.69
N THR A 168 -7.19 26.73 -10.76
CA THR A 168 -6.65 28.08 -10.48
C THR A 168 -5.19 28.24 -10.90
N TYR A 169 -4.39 27.19 -10.77
CA TYR A 169 -2.94 27.25 -10.89
C TYR A 169 -2.43 26.47 -12.11
N PHE A 170 -1.48 27.10 -12.79
CA PHE A 170 -0.82 26.60 -14.00
C PHE A 170 0.70 26.69 -13.84
N ILE A 171 1.42 25.79 -14.50
CA ILE A 171 2.89 25.83 -14.63
C ILE A 171 3.31 25.78 -16.11
N GLU A 172 4.55 26.17 -16.39
CA GLU A 172 5.12 26.10 -17.74
C GLU A 172 5.44 24.65 -18.14
N GLN A 173 4.97 24.24 -19.33
CA GLN A 173 5.18 22.92 -19.91
C GLN A 173 6.09 22.96 -21.15
N HIS A 174 6.37 24.15 -21.70
CA HIS A 174 7.27 24.35 -22.84
C HIS A 174 8.73 24.25 -22.40
N LEU A 175 9.11 23.04 -22.01
CA LEU A 175 10.42 22.65 -21.53
C LEU A 175 10.90 21.42 -22.31
N SER A 176 12.21 21.30 -22.50
CA SER A 176 12.84 20.10 -23.04
C SER A 176 12.63 18.89 -22.11
N SER A 177 12.75 17.67 -22.63
CA SER A 177 12.61 16.44 -21.80
C SER A 177 13.59 16.45 -20.63
N LYS A 178 14.82 16.91 -20.85
CA LYS A 178 15.86 17.05 -19.82
C LYS A 178 15.46 18.04 -18.72
N GLU A 179 14.93 19.20 -19.09
CA GLU A 179 14.46 20.18 -18.11
C GLU A 179 13.25 19.66 -17.33
N LYS A 180 12.33 18.94 -17.97
CA LYS A 180 11.19 18.30 -17.29
C LYS A 180 11.66 17.31 -16.23
N PHE A 181 12.60 16.41 -16.56
CA PHE A 181 13.20 15.49 -15.57
C PHE A 181 13.88 16.25 -14.43
N ALA A 182 14.70 17.24 -14.76
CA ALA A 182 15.38 18.05 -13.74
C ALA A 182 14.40 18.73 -12.78
N ARG A 183 13.27 19.22 -13.29
CA ARG A 183 12.23 19.87 -12.48
C ARG A 183 11.42 18.89 -11.64
N ILE A 184 11.15 17.69 -12.15
CA ILE A 184 10.55 16.61 -11.36
C ILE A 184 11.47 16.24 -10.20
N MET A 185 12.75 15.95 -10.48
CA MET A 185 13.74 15.59 -9.45
C MET A 185 13.88 16.68 -8.39
N GLN A 186 13.88 17.96 -8.79
CA GLN A 186 13.90 19.09 -7.86
C GLN A 186 12.65 19.13 -6.97
N ALA A 187 11.45 18.93 -7.54
CA ALA A 187 10.20 18.90 -6.79
C ALA A 187 10.21 17.76 -5.76
N LEU A 188 10.59 16.55 -6.19
CA LEU A 188 10.71 15.37 -5.32
C LEU A 188 11.72 15.60 -4.19
N THR A 189 12.89 16.17 -4.49
CA THR A 189 13.92 16.47 -3.48
C THR A 189 13.41 17.46 -2.43
N LEU A 190 12.78 18.56 -2.86
CA LEU A 190 12.26 19.59 -1.96
C LEU A 190 11.12 19.07 -1.07
N MET A 191 10.36 18.10 -1.57
CA MET A 191 9.26 17.49 -0.83
C MET A 191 9.69 16.26 0.00
N GLY A 192 10.96 15.84 -0.08
CA GLY A 192 11.48 14.68 0.64
C GLY A 192 11.03 13.33 0.07
N LEU A 193 10.83 13.25 -1.24
CA LEU A 193 10.27 12.10 -1.98
C LEU A 193 11.19 11.55 -3.10
N PRO A 194 12.53 11.47 -2.93
CA PRO A 194 13.42 11.04 -4.01
C PRO A 194 13.19 9.59 -4.46
N ASP A 195 12.73 8.73 -3.55
CA ASP A 195 12.58 7.30 -3.78
C ASP A 195 11.20 6.90 -4.30
N GLU A 196 10.31 7.87 -4.58
CA GLU A 196 8.91 7.60 -4.87
C GLU A 196 8.59 7.45 -6.36
N LEU A 197 9.53 7.78 -7.26
CA LEU A 197 9.30 7.80 -8.70
C LEU A 197 10.30 6.91 -9.47
N PHE A 198 9.76 5.86 -10.08
CA PHE A 198 10.46 4.96 -10.99
C PHE A 198 9.89 5.08 -12.39
N ILE A 199 10.72 4.89 -13.39
CA ILE A 199 10.33 4.93 -14.80
C ILE A 199 10.79 3.66 -15.50
N LYS A 200 10.05 3.27 -16.53
CA LYS A 200 10.46 2.24 -17.48
C LYS A 200 10.45 2.82 -18.89
N TYR A 201 11.56 2.68 -19.60
CA TYR A 201 11.64 3.07 -21.00
C TYR A 201 11.02 1.99 -21.88
N ALA A 202 10.34 2.40 -22.96
CA ALA A 202 9.88 1.45 -23.97
C ALA A 202 11.07 0.81 -24.69
N SER A 203 11.03 -0.49 -24.96
CA SER A 203 12.07 -1.18 -25.71
C SER A 203 12.09 -0.70 -27.17
N GLU A 204 13.25 -0.80 -27.83
CA GLU A 204 13.41 -0.33 -29.22
C GLU A 204 12.48 -1.07 -30.22
N GLU A 205 11.96 -2.24 -29.85
CA GLU A 205 11.07 -3.07 -30.69
C GLU A 205 9.62 -2.56 -30.71
N GLU A 206 9.18 -1.75 -29.75
CA GLU A 206 7.81 -1.20 -29.68
C GLU A 206 7.62 0.12 -30.47
N ILE A 207 8.62 0.54 -31.26
CA ILE A 207 8.60 1.82 -31.99
C ILE A 207 7.89 1.72 -33.37
N TYR A 208 7.45 0.54 -33.79
CA TYR A 208 6.85 0.30 -35.13
C TYR A 208 5.32 0.32 -35.18
#